data_AF-A0A1M3IBE9-F1
#
_entry.id   AF-A0A1M3IBE9-F1
#
_cell.length_a   1.000
_cell.length_b   1.000
_cell.length_c   1.000
_cell.angle_alpha   90.00
_cell.angle_beta   90.00
_cell.angle_gamma   90.00
#
_symmetry.space_group_name_H-M   'P 1'
#
loop_
_entity.id
_entity.type
_entity.pdbx_description
1 polymer ?
#
loop_
_entity_poly.entity_id
_entity_poly.type
_entity_poly.pdbx_seq_one_letter_code
_entity_poly.pdbx_strand_id
1 'polypeptide(L)'
;MENGKVLSDNSIYANYEAVGEKKPNLINKGYAGTYESNPESIPGKFKDYFFSTPEGEQFVFATAKVVASPYNDFVKYFYSIRFGEEEEALNIQYHPLTMDCLARDMVKYKVLKNGEPDEEAWQRLAANWKKNKTLIDDRILSLGSIRYYNNSPYHPEETDRYLVILHEHNIYYKDSLIATYELSQNMASTLPGTSKEDYYYYLNYPDGKPYAEVQFQIYSSKLFVWPAPLKDPFNIYTAERDEAGIIKAACTFLLNRQSELAANNK
;
A
#
# COMPACT_ATOMS: atom_id res chain seq x y z
N MET A 1 19.73 -10.22 -12.71
CA MET A 1 19.34 -9.13 -13.62
C MET A 1 20.51 -8.17 -13.71
N GLU A 2 20.76 -7.58 -14.88
CA GLU A 2 21.85 -6.61 -15.06
C GLU A 2 21.54 -5.66 -16.21
N ASN A 3 21.68 -4.35 -16.00
CA ASN A 3 21.55 -3.30 -17.03
C ASN A 3 20.31 -3.45 -17.93
N GLY A 4 19.13 -3.68 -17.33
CA GLY A 4 17.87 -3.85 -18.06
C GLY A 4 17.71 -5.22 -18.73
N LYS A 5 18.55 -6.20 -18.41
CA LYS A 5 18.53 -7.54 -18.99
C LYS A 5 18.43 -8.64 -17.93
N VAL A 6 17.71 -9.70 -18.28
CA VAL A 6 17.73 -11.00 -17.62
C VAL A 6 18.64 -11.90 -18.45
N LEU A 7 19.67 -12.49 -17.83
CA LEU A 7 20.65 -13.31 -18.52
C LEU A 7 20.44 -14.80 -18.22
N SER A 8 20.65 -15.64 -19.23
CA SER A 8 20.77 -17.11 -19.11
C SER A 8 22.04 -17.54 -19.84
N ASP A 9 22.97 -18.20 -19.15
CA ASP A 9 24.23 -18.69 -19.74
C ASP A 9 24.99 -17.62 -20.56
N ASN A 10 25.05 -16.38 -20.04
CA ASN A 10 25.63 -15.19 -20.69
C ASN A 10 24.94 -14.71 -21.98
N SER A 11 23.78 -15.27 -22.32
CA SER A 11 22.90 -14.76 -23.37
C SER A 11 21.72 -13.96 -22.78
N ILE A 12 21.15 -13.06 -23.56
CA ILE A 12 19.96 -12.31 -23.15
C ILE A 12 18.77 -13.26 -23.21
N TYR A 13 18.15 -13.47 -22.06
CA TYR A 13 16.93 -14.25 -21.94
C TYR A 13 15.69 -13.38 -22.15
N ALA A 14 15.65 -12.24 -21.45
CA ALA A 14 14.58 -11.26 -21.51
C ALA A 14 15.14 -9.87 -21.22
N ASN A 15 14.41 -8.83 -21.59
CA ASN A 15 14.66 -7.46 -21.15
C ASN A 15 13.74 -7.13 -19.97
N TYR A 16 14.11 -6.13 -19.18
CA TYR A 16 13.23 -5.57 -18.17
C TYR A 16 13.39 -4.05 -18.06
N GLU A 17 12.27 -3.39 -17.77
CA GLU A 17 12.21 -1.98 -17.45
C GLU A 17 11.72 -1.82 -16.00
N ALA A 18 12.40 -0.98 -15.23
CA ALA A 18 11.97 -0.61 -13.88
C ALA A 18 11.53 0.85 -13.87
N VAL A 19 10.26 1.11 -13.56
CA VAL A 19 9.65 2.45 -13.68
C VAL A 19 8.85 2.84 -12.44
N GLY A 20 8.44 4.10 -12.44
CA GLY A 20 7.56 4.68 -11.45
C GLY A 20 8.32 5.44 -10.38
N GLU A 21 7.80 6.56 -9.94
CA GLU A 21 8.33 7.30 -8.78
C GLU A 21 7.40 7.12 -7.59
N LYS A 22 7.96 7.08 -6.38
CA LYS A 22 7.15 6.96 -5.17
C LYS A 22 6.11 8.09 -5.17
N LYS A 23 4.84 7.75 -4.95
CA LYS A 23 3.81 8.78 -4.82
C LYS A 23 4.19 9.78 -3.72
N PRO A 24 4.08 11.10 -3.95
CA PRO A 24 4.45 12.12 -2.95
C PRO A 24 3.71 11.95 -1.62
N ASN A 25 2.49 11.41 -1.66
CA ASN A 25 1.67 11.18 -0.48
C ASN A 25 1.96 9.86 0.24
N LEU A 26 3.03 9.13 -0.09
CA LEU A 26 3.43 7.92 0.64
C LEU A 26 4.75 8.11 1.40
N ILE A 27 5.31 9.32 1.48
CA ILE A 27 6.62 9.55 2.10
C ILE A 27 6.61 9.15 3.58
N ASN A 28 7.48 8.21 3.93
CA ASN A 28 7.81 7.84 5.31
C ASN A 28 9.32 8.04 5.46
N LYS A 29 9.72 8.83 6.45
CA LYS A 29 11.12 9.12 6.77
C LYS A 29 11.48 8.74 8.22
N GLY A 30 11.07 7.57 8.73
CA GLY A 30 11.78 7.02 9.90
C GLY A 30 11.04 6.09 10.86
N TYR A 31 11.46 4.82 10.86
CA TYR A 31 12.13 4.23 12.02
C TYR A 31 12.90 3.02 11.51
N ALA A 32 14.23 3.03 11.65
CA ALA A 32 15.11 1.92 11.31
C ALA A 32 14.99 0.84 12.41
N GLY A 33 13.82 0.18 12.47
CA GLY A 33 13.70 -1.12 13.11
C GLY A 33 14.14 -2.18 12.11
N THR A 34 15.05 -3.06 12.52
CA THR A 34 15.71 -4.11 11.73
C THR A 34 14.75 -4.97 10.90
N TYR A 35 14.36 -4.58 9.69
CA TYR A 35 13.81 -5.50 8.72
C TYR A 35 14.06 -4.96 7.31
N GLU A 36 14.82 -5.72 6.52
CA GLU A 36 15.04 -5.55 5.09
C GLU A 36 13.73 -5.58 4.24
N SER A 37 12.54 -5.54 4.86
CA SER A 37 11.22 -5.71 4.24
C SER A 37 10.38 -4.43 4.13
N ASN A 38 10.87 -3.26 4.57
CA ASN A 38 10.18 -1.98 4.34
C ASN A 38 10.76 -1.26 3.11
N PRO A 39 10.06 -1.22 1.97
CA PRO A 39 10.54 -0.55 0.76
C PRO A 39 10.70 0.97 0.91
N GLU A 40 10.09 1.56 1.93
CA GLU A 40 10.21 3.00 2.20
C GLU A 40 11.57 3.39 2.76
N SER A 41 12.32 2.43 3.33
CA SER A 41 13.63 2.67 3.91
C SER A 41 14.76 2.76 2.89
N ILE A 42 14.53 2.27 1.65
CA ILE A 42 15.52 2.29 0.57
C ILE A 42 14.95 3.03 -0.64
N PRO A 43 15.25 4.34 -0.79
CA PRO A 43 14.78 5.14 -1.89
C PRO A 43 15.06 4.47 -3.25
N GLY A 44 14.04 4.45 -4.10
CA GLY A 44 14.17 3.97 -5.48
C GLY A 44 14.17 2.46 -5.69
N LYS A 45 14.00 1.63 -4.65
CA LYS A 45 14.04 0.15 -4.80
C LYS A 45 12.69 -0.54 -5.02
N PHE A 46 11.58 0.12 -4.70
CA PHE A 46 10.23 -0.44 -4.89
C PHE A 46 9.56 0.23 -6.08
N LYS A 47 9.82 -0.36 -7.24
CA LYS A 47 9.46 0.13 -8.58
C LYS A 47 8.51 -0.85 -9.24
N ASP A 48 7.79 -0.43 -10.25
CA ASP A 48 7.14 -1.40 -11.12
C ASP A 48 8.18 -2.03 -12.05
N TYR A 49 7.99 -3.29 -12.41
CA TYR A 49 8.86 -4.01 -13.34
C TYR A 49 8.05 -4.60 -14.49
N PHE A 50 8.54 -4.35 -15.70
CA PHE A 50 7.95 -4.83 -16.95
C PHE A 50 8.98 -5.68 -17.65
N PHE A 51 8.70 -6.96 -17.84
CA PHE A 51 9.59 -7.87 -18.55
C PHE A 51 9.09 -8.05 -19.98
N SER A 52 10.03 -8.00 -20.92
CA SER A 52 9.77 -8.16 -22.34
C SER A 52 10.70 -9.19 -22.98
N THR A 53 10.23 -9.81 -24.06
CA THR A 53 11.04 -10.69 -24.91
C THR A 53 12.25 -9.90 -25.45
N PRO A 54 13.31 -10.57 -25.94
CA PRO A 54 14.41 -9.91 -26.64
C PRO A 54 13.93 -8.97 -27.77
N GLU A 55 12.81 -9.30 -28.41
CA GLU A 55 12.16 -8.58 -29.50
C GLU A 55 11.29 -7.40 -29.01
N GLY A 56 11.00 -7.33 -27.71
CA GLY A 56 10.32 -6.20 -27.07
C GLY A 56 8.87 -6.41 -26.68
N GLU A 57 8.31 -7.61 -26.89
CA GLU A 57 6.94 -7.93 -26.46
C GLU A 57 6.86 -8.09 -24.95
N GLN A 58 6.00 -7.33 -24.28
CA GLN A 58 5.84 -7.40 -22.82
C GLN A 58 5.03 -8.63 -22.42
N PHE A 59 5.55 -9.42 -21.47
CA PHE A 59 4.92 -10.68 -21.06
C PHE A 59 4.80 -10.87 -19.54
N VAL A 60 5.49 -10.06 -18.71
CA VAL A 60 5.28 -10.04 -17.25
C VAL A 60 5.19 -8.60 -16.75
N PHE A 61 4.20 -8.36 -15.91
CA PHE A 61 3.90 -7.06 -15.31
C PHE A 61 3.91 -7.22 -13.79
N ALA A 62 4.90 -6.66 -13.10
CA ALA A 62 4.97 -6.65 -11.64
C ALA A 62 4.76 -5.21 -11.14
N THR A 63 3.57 -4.94 -10.60
CA THR A 63 3.20 -3.60 -10.10
C THR A 63 3.36 -3.51 -8.60
N ALA A 64 4.03 -2.46 -8.11
CA ALA A 64 4.27 -2.20 -6.70
C ALA A 64 3.02 -1.61 -6.03
N LYS A 65 2.48 -2.32 -5.04
CA LYS A 65 1.25 -1.97 -4.34
C LYS A 65 1.43 -1.99 -2.83
N VAL A 66 0.57 -1.25 -2.14
CA VAL A 66 0.42 -1.24 -0.69
C VAL A 66 -1.00 -1.61 -0.36
N VAL A 67 -1.19 -2.55 0.56
CA VAL A 67 -2.48 -2.79 1.21
C VAL A 67 -2.38 -2.36 2.66
N ALA A 68 -3.33 -1.53 3.09
CA ALA A 68 -3.41 -1.08 4.48
C ALA A 68 -4.83 -1.25 4.99
N SER A 69 -4.97 -1.70 6.23
CA SER A 69 -6.24 -1.78 6.93
C SER A 69 -6.15 -1.01 8.23
N PRO A 70 -6.82 0.16 8.31
CA PRO A 70 -6.98 0.87 9.57
C PRO A 70 -7.66 0.01 10.64
N TYR A 71 -8.59 -0.84 10.22
CA TYR A 71 -9.41 -1.64 11.11
C TYR A 71 -8.70 -2.91 11.60
N ASN A 72 -7.98 -3.62 10.72
CA ASN A 72 -7.30 -4.89 11.04
C ASN A 72 -5.83 -4.70 11.47
N ASP A 73 -5.40 -3.46 11.70
CA ASP A 73 -4.09 -3.11 12.23
C ASP A 73 -2.90 -3.65 11.40
N PHE A 74 -2.91 -3.45 10.07
CA PHE A 74 -1.76 -3.83 9.23
C PHE A 74 -1.51 -2.90 8.04
N VAL A 75 -0.24 -2.90 7.60
CA VAL A 75 0.20 -2.43 6.29
C VAL A 75 1.13 -3.47 5.67
N LYS A 76 0.95 -3.77 4.38
CA LYS A 76 1.82 -4.68 3.64
C LYS A 76 2.15 -4.10 2.27
N TYR A 77 3.43 -4.17 1.92
CA TYR A 77 3.95 -3.86 0.61
C TYR A 77 4.09 -5.14 -0.20
N PHE A 78 3.68 -5.12 -1.46
CA PHE A 78 3.70 -6.31 -2.30
C PHE A 78 3.79 -5.96 -3.78
N TYR A 79 4.25 -6.92 -4.57
CA TYR A 79 4.13 -6.90 -6.02
C TYR A 79 2.90 -7.68 -6.44
N SER A 80 2.07 -7.07 -7.28
CA SER A 80 0.99 -7.75 -8.01
C SER A 80 1.54 -8.13 -9.38
N ILE A 81 1.88 -9.41 -9.54
CA ILE A 81 2.59 -9.95 -10.69
C ILE A 81 1.59 -10.64 -11.62
N ARG A 82 1.51 -10.20 -12.87
CA ARG A 82 0.70 -10.79 -13.94
C ARG A 82 1.59 -11.28 -15.07
N PHE A 83 1.17 -12.37 -15.69
CA PHE A 83 1.80 -12.91 -16.90
C PHE A 83 0.82 -12.68 -18.06
N GLY A 84 1.24 -11.94 -19.09
CA GLY A 84 0.42 -11.64 -20.27
C GLY A 84 -0.94 -10.99 -19.95
N GLU A 85 -1.98 -11.44 -20.64
CA GLU A 85 -3.38 -10.97 -20.52
C GLU A 85 -4.17 -11.66 -19.39
N GLU A 86 -3.53 -12.41 -18.51
CA GLU A 86 -4.25 -13.14 -17.48
C GLU A 86 -4.95 -12.25 -16.45
N GLU A 87 -6.15 -12.67 -16.06
CA GLU A 87 -6.97 -11.96 -15.08
C GLU A 87 -6.38 -12.07 -13.65
N GLU A 88 -5.81 -13.23 -13.30
CA GLU A 88 -5.29 -13.50 -11.96
C GLU A 88 -3.85 -12.99 -11.77
N ALA A 89 -3.66 -12.12 -10.78
CA ALA A 89 -2.34 -11.69 -10.35
C ALA A 89 -1.83 -12.50 -9.16
N LEU A 90 -0.53 -12.82 -9.15
CA LEU A 90 0.17 -13.29 -7.96
C LEU A 90 0.54 -12.10 -7.08
N ASN A 91 -0.03 -12.01 -5.88
CA ASN A 91 0.25 -10.94 -4.95
C ASN A 91 1.35 -11.38 -3.98
N ILE A 92 2.59 -10.96 -4.21
CA ILE A 92 3.78 -11.44 -3.49
C ILE A 92 4.31 -10.34 -2.60
N GLN A 93 4.39 -10.60 -1.29
CA GLN A 93 4.95 -9.67 -0.32
C GLN A 93 6.34 -9.19 -0.76
N TYR A 94 6.59 -7.89 -0.58
CA TYR A 94 7.84 -7.25 -0.95
C TYR A 94 9.02 -7.84 -0.18
N HIS A 95 10.08 -8.10 -0.93
CA HIS A 95 11.43 -8.31 -0.45
C HIS A 95 12.40 -7.65 -1.47
N PRO A 96 13.56 -7.15 -1.04
CA PRO A 96 14.53 -6.51 -1.95
C PRO A 96 14.97 -7.41 -3.12
N LEU A 97 14.92 -8.73 -2.91
CA LEU A 97 15.30 -9.75 -3.91
C LEU A 97 14.12 -10.31 -4.72
N THR A 98 12.86 -9.90 -4.49
CA THR A 98 11.70 -10.54 -5.12
C THR A 98 11.81 -10.55 -6.65
N MET A 99 12.23 -9.45 -7.26
CA MET A 99 12.35 -9.34 -8.72
C MET A 99 13.54 -10.13 -9.28
N ASP A 100 14.68 -10.15 -8.57
CA ASP A 100 15.82 -10.99 -8.96
C ASP A 100 15.48 -12.48 -8.87
N CYS A 101 14.73 -12.89 -7.84
CA CYS A 101 14.22 -14.25 -7.70
C CYS A 101 13.22 -14.59 -8.82
N LEU A 102 12.29 -13.67 -9.13
CA LEU A 102 11.36 -13.84 -10.26
C LEU A 102 12.11 -14.05 -11.56
N ALA A 103 13.07 -13.18 -11.89
CA ALA A 103 13.87 -13.28 -13.10
C ALA A 103 14.67 -14.59 -13.19
N ARG A 104 15.27 -15.02 -12.07
CA ARG A 104 15.97 -16.31 -12.01
C ARG A 104 15.03 -17.49 -12.22
N ASP A 105 13.86 -17.45 -11.61
CA ASP A 105 12.88 -18.52 -11.74
C ASP A 105 12.26 -18.55 -13.15
N MET A 106 12.06 -17.40 -13.81
CA MET A 106 11.64 -17.35 -15.20
C MET A 106 12.62 -18.13 -16.11
N VAL A 107 13.93 -17.93 -15.93
CA VAL A 107 14.96 -18.70 -16.66
C VAL A 107 14.89 -20.18 -16.31
N LYS A 108 14.83 -20.52 -15.02
CA LYS A 108 14.78 -21.91 -14.53
C LYS A 108 13.59 -22.69 -15.10
N TYR A 109 12.42 -22.06 -15.13
CA TYR A 109 11.18 -22.67 -15.62
C TYR A 109 11.03 -22.60 -17.14
N LYS A 110 11.92 -21.86 -17.82
CA LYS A 110 11.92 -21.64 -19.27
C LYS A 110 10.60 -21.05 -19.75
N VAL A 111 10.15 -19.96 -19.11
CA VAL A 111 8.90 -19.25 -19.45
C VAL A 111 8.89 -18.64 -20.86
N LEU A 112 10.07 -18.49 -21.47
CA LEU A 112 10.27 -18.23 -22.88
C LEU A 112 10.85 -19.46 -23.56
N LYS A 113 10.27 -19.84 -24.70
CA LYS A 113 10.71 -20.91 -25.57
C LYS A 113 10.86 -20.36 -26.99
N ASN A 114 12.08 -20.41 -27.53
CA ASN A 114 12.41 -19.82 -28.84
C ASN A 114 12.07 -18.32 -28.96
N GLY A 115 12.22 -17.56 -27.86
CA GLY A 115 11.92 -16.12 -27.82
C GLY A 115 10.47 -15.79 -27.46
N GLU A 116 9.56 -16.77 -27.52
CA GLU A 116 8.13 -16.58 -27.31
C GLU A 116 7.69 -17.02 -25.91
N PRO A 117 6.67 -16.39 -25.30
CA PRO A 117 6.06 -16.86 -24.05
C PRO A 117 5.53 -18.31 -24.15
N ASP A 118 5.93 -19.16 -23.20
CA ASP A 118 5.47 -20.55 -23.06
C ASP A 118 4.46 -20.66 -21.92
N GLU A 119 3.19 -20.90 -22.28
CA GLU A 119 2.08 -20.88 -21.34
C GLU A 119 2.21 -21.92 -20.23
N GLU A 120 2.57 -23.14 -20.59
CA GLU A 120 2.70 -24.23 -19.62
C GLU A 120 3.86 -23.96 -18.64
N ALA A 121 4.95 -23.37 -19.14
CA ALA A 121 6.09 -22.99 -18.30
C ALA A 121 5.73 -21.90 -17.30
N TRP A 122 4.96 -20.89 -17.71
CA TRP A 122 4.48 -19.87 -16.79
C TRP A 122 3.54 -20.49 -15.75
N GLN A 123 2.59 -21.35 -16.15
CA GLN A 123 1.64 -21.99 -15.22
C GLN A 123 2.38 -22.78 -14.13
N ARG A 124 3.45 -23.50 -14.50
CA ARG A 124 4.32 -24.21 -13.54
C ARG A 124 5.05 -23.25 -12.60
N LEU A 125 5.56 -22.13 -13.11
CA LEU A 125 6.20 -21.09 -12.30
C LEU A 125 5.20 -20.49 -11.30
N ALA A 126 4.02 -20.10 -11.77
CA ALA A 126 2.98 -19.52 -10.93
C ALA A 126 2.47 -20.51 -9.88
N ALA A 127 2.24 -21.78 -10.24
CA ALA A 127 1.88 -22.81 -9.28
C ALA A 127 2.96 -23.03 -8.21
N ASN A 128 4.24 -22.86 -8.56
CA ASN A 128 5.33 -22.89 -7.58
C ASN A 128 5.28 -21.67 -6.65
N TRP A 129 5.07 -20.48 -7.20
CA TRP A 129 4.99 -19.23 -6.43
C TRP A 129 3.72 -19.15 -5.57
N LYS A 130 2.60 -19.74 -5.98
CA LYS A 130 1.36 -19.88 -5.18
C LYS A 130 1.59 -20.73 -3.91
N LYS A 131 2.63 -21.59 -3.87
CA LYS A 131 3.00 -22.37 -2.68
C LYS A 131 3.92 -21.59 -1.71
N ASN A 132 4.36 -20.40 -2.09
CA ASN A 132 5.29 -19.60 -1.29
C ASN A 132 4.58 -18.97 -0.09
N LYS A 133 5.24 -18.99 1.09
CA LYS A 133 4.72 -18.38 2.33
C LYS A 133 4.59 -16.84 2.24
N THR A 134 5.21 -16.22 1.24
CA THR A 134 5.14 -14.76 1.01
C THR A 134 3.95 -14.35 0.13
N LEU A 135 3.11 -15.29 -0.33
CA LEU A 135 1.88 -14.97 -1.03
C LEU A 135 0.91 -14.23 -0.08
N ILE A 136 0.39 -13.09 -0.54
CA ILE A 136 -0.72 -12.40 0.12
C ILE A 136 -2.01 -12.95 -0.46
N ASP A 137 -2.75 -13.68 0.37
CA ASP A 137 -4.03 -14.26 0.01
C ASP A 137 -5.12 -13.19 -0.17
N ASP A 138 -6.17 -13.52 -0.94
CA ASP A 138 -7.27 -12.60 -1.23
C ASP A 138 -8.06 -12.17 0.01
N ARG A 139 -7.99 -12.97 1.08
CA ARG A 139 -8.59 -12.61 2.37
C ARG A 139 -7.85 -11.43 3.00
N ILE A 140 -6.51 -11.39 2.99
CA ILE A 140 -5.77 -10.22 3.48
C ILE A 140 -6.07 -9.00 2.59
N LEU A 141 -6.15 -9.20 1.27
CA LEU A 141 -6.44 -8.12 0.34
C LEU A 141 -7.83 -7.53 0.53
N SER A 142 -8.85 -8.35 0.83
CA SER A 142 -10.22 -7.88 1.08
C SER A 142 -10.40 -7.16 2.42
N LEU A 143 -9.48 -7.37 3.37
CA LEU A 143 -9.51 -6.70 4.68
C LEU A 143 -8.96 -5.26 4.63
N GLY A 144 -8.32 -4.84 3.55
CA GLY A 144 -7.65 -3.56 3.43
C GLY A 144 -7.97 -2.78 2.16
N SER A 145 -7.51 -1.53 2.13
CA SER A 145 -7.50 -0.70 0.93
C SER A 145 -6.19 -0.89 0.19
N ILE A 146 -6.28 -1.22 -1.09
CA ILE A 146 -5.12 -1.38 -1.98
C ILE A 146 -4.86 -0.05 -2.70
N ARG A 147 -3.60 0.38 -2.72
CA ARG A 147 -3.09 1.56 -3.41
C ARG A 147 -1.88 1.21 -4.27
N TYR A 148 -1.69 1.95 -5.36
CA TYR A 148 -0.44 1.90 -6.09
C TYR A 148 0.64 2.67 -5.32
N TYR A 149 1.84 2.09 -5.23
CA TYR A 149 2.95 2.74 -4.53
C TYR A 149 3.59 3.85 -5.37
N ASN A 150 3.56 3.69 -6.69
CA ASN A 150 4.24 4.58 -7.62
C ASN A 150 3.26 5.43 -8.44
N ASN A 151 3.73 6.59 -8.90
CA ASN A 151 3.23 7.28 -10.07
C ASN A 151 3.88 6.62 -11.29
N SER A 152 3.09 5.85 -12.04
CA SER A 152 3.54 5.04 -13.17
C SER A 152 2.52 5.14 -14.30
N PRO A 153 2.93 5.20 -15.58
CA PRO A 153 2.02 5.29 -16.72
C PRO A 153 1.17 4.02 -16.91
N TYR A 154 1.50 2.94 -16.20
CA TYR A 154 0.84 1.65 -16.28
C TYR A 154 -0.21 1.43 -15.18
N HIS A 155 -0.67 2.51 -14.54
CA HIS A 155 -1.73 2.46 -13.55
C HIS A 155 -3.00 3.10 -14.09
N PRO A 156 -4.17 2.47 -13.94
CA PRO A 156 -5.43 3.15 -14.18
C PRO A 156 -5.61 4.29 -13.17
N GLU A 157 -6.34 5.34 -13.56
CA GLU A 157 -6.74 6.43 -12.66
C GLU A 157 -7.41 5.85 -11.40
N GLU A 158 -7.01 6.35 -10.24
CA GLU A 158 -7.61 5.90 -8.98
C GLU A 158 -9.04 6.44 -8.87
N THR A 159 -10.00 5.53 -8.72
CA THR A 159 -11.30 5.89 -8.17
C THR A 159 -11.15 6.02 -6.66
N ASP A 160 -11.51 7.20 -6.13
CA ASP A 160 -11.46 7.49 -4.71
C ASP A 160 -12.36 6.47 -3.98
N ARG A 161 -11.75 5.52 -3.27
CA ARG A 161 -12.49 4.39 -2.65
C ARG A 161 -13.06 4.75 -1.29
N TYR A 162 -12.72 5.91 -0.74
CA TYR A 162 -13.28 6.34 0.53
C TYR A 162 -14.69 6.87 0.29
N LEU A 163 -15.68 6.28 0.97
CA LEU A 163 -17.03 6.83 1.08
C LEU A 163 -17.04 8.22 1.77
N VAL A 164 -15.92 8.58 2.41
CA VAL A 164 -15.70 9.86 3.06
C VAL A 164 -15.16 10.88 2.06
N ILE A 165 -15.88 11.97 1.89
CA ILE A 165 -15.50 13.10 1.04
C ILE A 165 -15.07 14.25 1.94
N LEU A 166 -13.97 14.92 1.59
CA LEU A 166 -13.53 16.15 2.26
C LEU A 166 -13.79 17.35 1.36
N HIS A 167 -14.35 18.40 1.94
CA HIS A 167 -14.44 19.71 1.29
C HIS A 167 -13.98 20.77 2.29
N GLU A 168 -12.82 21.37 2.02
CA GLU A 168 -12.12 22.21 3.00
C GLU A 168 -11.95 21.45 4.34
N HIS A 169 -12.49 22.00 5.43
CA HIS A 169 -12.44 21.43 6.78
C HIS A 169 -13.64 20.53 7.11
N ASN A 170 -14.53 20.30 6.15
CA ASN A 170 -15.77 19.54 6.34
C ASN A 170 -15.60 18.08 5.88
N ILE A 171 -16.12 17.16 6.69
CA ILE A 171 -16.07 15.72 6.47
C ILE A 171 -17.48 15.22 6.17
N TYR A 172 -17.68 14.67 4.98
CA TYR A 172 -18.97 14.16 4.52
C TYR A 172 -18.95 12.64 4.39
N TYR A 173 -20.07 12.00 4.75
CA TYR A 173 -20.34 10.60 4.46
C TYR A 173 -21.78 10.48 3.93
N LYS A 174 -21.95 9.91 2.73
CA LYS A 174 -23.25 9.83 2.04
C LYS A 174 -24.01 11.18 2.03
N ASP A 175 -23.31 12.21 1.55
CA ASP A 175 -23.81 13.60 1.44
C ASP A 175 -24.19 14.29 2.76
N SER A 176 -23.94 13.65 3.91
CA SER A 176 -24.19 14.22 5.22
C SER A 176 -22.89 14.69 5.86
N LEU A 177 -22.88 15.93 6.39
CA LEU A 177 -21.77 16.43 7.20
C LEU A 177 -21.72 15.65 8.51
N ILE A 178 -20.66 14.89 8.73
CA ILE A 178 -20.48 14.07 9.94
C ILE A 178 -19.55 14.72 10.95
N ALA A 179 -18.58 15.51 10.48
CA ALA A 179 -17.62 16.18 11.33
C ALA A 179 -16.93 17.33 10.58
N THR A 180 -16.26 18.18 11.35
CA THR A 180 -15.23 19.10 10.86
C THR A 180 -13.89 18.71 11.45
N TYR A 181 -12.78 19.05 10.79
CA TYR A 181 -11.44 18.85 11.34
C TYR A 181 -10.65 20.15 11.37
N GLU A 182 -9.80 20.29 12.37
CA GLU A 182 -8.86 21.39 12.50
C GLU A 182 -7.50 20.88 12.98
N LEU A 183 -6.43 21.45 12.41
CA LEU A 183 -5.07 21.18 12.87
C LEU A 183 -4.80 21.90 14.19
N SER A 184 -4.35 21.16 15.21
CA SER A 184 -3.90 21.74 16.47
C SER A 184 -2.52 22.37 16.31
N GLN A 185 -2.40 23.65 16.66
CA GLN A 185 -1.11 24.33 16.80
C GLN A 185 -0.41 24.00 18.12
N ASN A 186 -1.12 23.39 19.07
CA ASN A 186 -0.58 23.01 20.37
C ASN A 186 0.04 21.60 20.28
N MET A 187 1.27 21.52 19.75
CA MET A 187 2.10 20.35 20.02
C MET A 187 2.55 20.41 21.48
N ALA A 188 1.78 19.81 22.39
CA ALA A 188 2.29 19.54 23.70
C ALA A 188 3.41 18.50 23.55
N SER A 189 4.64 18.93 23.81
CA SER A 189 5.88 18.14 23.92
C SER A 189 5.82 17.09 25.05
N THR A 190 4.67 16.49 25.31
CA THR A 190 4.34 15.79 26.55
C THR A 190 3.90 14.34 26.35
N LEU A 191 3.73 13.86 25.11
CA LEU A 191 3.45 12.45 24.84
C LEU A 191 4.77 11.71 24.54
N PRO A 192 5.12 10.64 25.28
CA PRO A 192 6.34 9.87 25.02
C PRO A 192 6.35 9.31 23.58
N GLY A 193 7.41 9.59 22.82
CA GLY A 193 7.58 9.08 21.46
C GLY A 193 7.02 9.99 20.35
N THR A 194 6.61 11.22 20.67
CA THR A 194 6.15 12.20 19.67
C THR A 194 7.28 13.10 19.18
N SER A 195 7.38 13.29 17.86
CA SER A 195 8.34 14.24 17.27
C SER A 195 7.75 15.65 17.21
N LYS A 196 8.58 16.70 17.10
CA LYS A 196 8.13 18.09 16.90
C LYS A 196 7.40 18.31 15.57
N GLU A 197 7.32 17.29 14.73
CA GLU A 197 6.71 17.38 13.40
C GLU A 197 5.40 16.58 13.32
N ASP A 198 5.02 15.82 14.35
CA ASP A 198 3.76 15.06 14.33
C ASP A 198 2.55 16.00 14.14
N TYR A 199 1.61 15.61 13.29
CA TYR A 199 0.38 16.36 13.09
C TYR A 199 -0.69 15.86 14.05
N TYR A 200 -1.47 16.78 14.61
CA TYR A 200 -2.54 16.45 15.54
C TYR A 200 -3.80 17.21 15.14
N TYR A 201 -4.90 16.48 14.94
CA TYR A 201 -6.16 17.02 14.46
C TYR A 201 -7.26 16.80 15.49
N TYR A 202 -8.05 17.84 15.72
CA TYR A 202 -9.33 17.71 16.40
C TYR A 202 -10.42 17.49 15.36
N LEU A 203 -11.26 16.49 15.59
CA LEU A 203 -12.48 16.27 14.84
C LEU A 203 -13.66 16.61 15.74
N ASN A 204 -14.55 17.47 15.27
CA ASN A 204 -15.73 17.91 16.00
C ASN A 204 -16.99 17.59 15.22
N TYR A 205 -18.05 17.17 15.92
CA TYR A 205 -19.38 17.08 15.34
C TYR A 205 -19.85 18.47 14.83
N PRO A 206 -20.85 18.53 13.93
CA PRO A 206 -21.38 19.81 13.44
C PRO A 206 -21.93 20.74 14.53
N ASP A 207 -22.30 20.18 15.69
CA ASP A 207 -22.77 20.94 16.86
C ASP A 207 -21.63 21.43 17.77
N GLY A 208 -20.37 21.24 17.36
CA GLY A 208 -19.17 21.68 18.07
C GLY A 208 -18.71 20.75 19.19
N LYS A 209 -19.38 19.62 19.43
CA LYS A 209 -18.92 18.65 20.43
C LYS A 209 -17.73 17.83 19.91
N PRO A 210 -16.80 17.40 20.78
CA PRO A 210 -15.70 16.53 20.38
C PRO A 210 -16.20 15.23 19.76
N TYR A 211 -15.68 14.90 18.58
CA TYR A 211 -15.93 13.64 17.89
C TYR A 211 -14.76 12.67 18.05
N ALA A 212 -13.55 13.13 17.73
CA ALA A 212 -12.33 12.36 17.90
C ALA A 212 -11.09 13.26 17.86
N GLU A 213 -9.95 12.70 18.24
CA GLU A 213 -8.63 13.30 18.03
C GLU A 213 -7.80 12.34 17.17
N VAL A 214 -6.99 12.87 16.26
CA VAL A 214 -6.16 12.08 15.35
C VAL A 214 -4.72 12.58 15.44
N GLN A 215 -3.81 11.70 15.85
CA GLN A 215 -2.38 11.97 15.80
C GLN A 215 -1.73 11.16 14.69
N PHE A 216 -0.94 11.84 13.87
CA PHE A 216 -0.11 11.25 12.86
C PHE A 216 1.36 11.56 13.12
N GLN A 217 2.16 10.50 13.23
CA GLN A 217 3.60 10.61 13.26
C GLN A 217 4.12 10.65 11.82
N ILE A 218 4.77 11.73 11.39
CA ILE A 218 5.25 11.93 10.00
C ILE A 218 6.03 10.73 9.47
N TYR A 219 6.70 10.01 10.37
CA TYR A 219 7.63 8.95 10.06
C TYR A 219 7.05 7.54 10.27
N SER A 220 5.73 7.39 10.34
CA SER A 220 5.09 6.10 10.59
C SER A 220 3.88 5.89 9.70
N SER A 221 3.63 4.64 9.31
CA SER A 221 2.35 4.22 8.73
C SER A 221 1.22 4.14 9.76
N LYS A 222 1.58 4.27 11.04
CA LYS A 222 0.71 4.18 12.20
C LYS A 222 0.12 5.56 12.53
N LEU A 223 -1.20 5.59 12.71
CA LEU A 223 -1.96 6.69 13.26
C LEU A 223 -2.50 6.30 14.63
N PHE A 224 -2.70 7.29 15.48
CA PHE A 224 -3.45 7.14 16.72
C PHE A 224 -4.76 7.90 16.60
N VAL A 225 -5.86 7.24 16.92
CA VAL A 225 -7.20 7.84 16.90
C VAL A 225 -7.82 7.69 18.28
N TRP A 226 -8.25 8.79 18.88
CA TRP A 226 -9.00 8.82 20.15
C TRP A 226 -10.45 9.17 19.86
N PRO A 227 -11.36 8.20 19.75
CA PRO A 227 -12.79 8.49 19.62
C PRO A 227 -13.31 9.07 20.93
N ALA A 228 -14.06 10.17 20.91
CA ALA A 228 -14.79 10.60 22.09
C ALA A 228 -15.92 9.59 22.39
N PRO A 229 -16.17 9.20 23.67
CA PRO A 229 -15.56 9.67 24.92
C PRO A 229 -14.43 8.76 25.46
N LEU A 230 -13.85 7.90 24.62
CA LEU A 230 -12.85 6.91 25.05
C LEU A 230 -11.55 7.59 25.47
N LYS A 231 -10.90 7.05 26.51
CA LYS A 231 -9.65 7.59 27.06
C LYS A 231 -8.40 7.10 26.32
N ASP A 232 -8.46 5.89 25.78
CA ASP A 232 -7.29 5.24 25.17
C ASP A 232 -7.33 5.35 23.63
N PRO A 233 -6.19 5.58 22.98
CA PRO A 233 -6.11 5.60 21.53
C PRO A 233 -6.26 4.21 20.92
N PHE A 234 -6.82 4.18 19.71
CA PHE A 234 -6.65 3.07 18.79
C PHE A 234 -5.46 3.33 17.88
N ASN A 235 -4.66 2.29 17.67
CA ASN A 235 -3.68 2.26 16.60
C ASN A 235 -4.40 1.85 15.31
N ILE A 236 -4.18 2.61 14.25
CA ILE A 236 -4.65 2.23 12.91
C ILE A 236 -3.50 2.42 11.91
N TYR A 237 -3.50 1.66 10.81
CA TYR A 237 -2.51 1.82 9.74
C TYR A 237 -3.15 2.30 8.44
N THR A 238 -2.49 3.27 7.80
CA THR A 238 -2.88 3.75 6.47
C THR A 238 -1.68 3.79 5.53
N ALA A 239 -1.95 3.68 4.23
CA ALA A 239 -0.95 3.99 3.21
C ALA A 239 -0.79 5.51 3.06
N GLU A 240 -1.86 6.29 3.22
CA GLU A 240 -1.90 7.74 2.98
C GLU A 240 -0.94 8.53 3.90
N ARG A 241 -0.33 9.60 3.36
CA ARG A 241 0.54 10.55 4.10
C ARG A 241 0.22 12.01 3.81
N ASP A 242 -0.71 12.28 2.90
CA ASP A 242 -1.32 13.60 2.81
C ASP A 242 -2.43 13.74 3.86
N GLU A 243 -2.63 14.97 4.33
CA GLU A 243 -3.62 15.32 5.35
C GLU A 243 -5.02 14.78 5.01
N ALA A 244 -5.49 15.02 3.78
CA ALA A 244 -6.82 14.60 3.35
C ALA A 244 -6.99 13.08 3.41
N GLY A 245 -6.01 12.31 2.91
CA GLY A 245 -6.01 10.86 2.97
C GLY A 245 -5.95 10.31 4.41
N ILE A 246 -5.15 10.94 5.29
CA ILE A 246 -5.07 10.58 6.71
C ILE A 246 -6.41 10.77 7.41
N ILE A 247 -7.04 11.94 7.24
CA ILE A 247 -8.34 12.25 7.83
C ILE A 247 -9.41 11.29 7.30
N LYS A 248 -9.46 11.03 5.98
CA LYS A 248 -10.38 10.05 5.38
C LYS A 248 -10.20 8.66 5.99
N ALA A 249 -8.97 8.21 6.20
CA ALA A 249 -8.68 6.90 6.82
C ALA A 249 -9.16 6.84 8.28
N ALA A 250 -8.89 7.87 9.08
CA ALA A 250 -9.34 7.96 10.47
C ALA A 250 -10.87 7.99 10.57
N CYS A 251 -11.55 8.80 9.74
CA CYS A 251 -13.01 8.86 9.72
C CYS A 251 -13.64 7.54 9.28
N THR A 252 -13.07 6.86 8.29
CA THR A 252 -13.54 5.54 7.85
C THR A 252 -13.46 4.52 9.00
N PHE A 253 -12.38 4.54 9.78
CA PHE A 253 -12.25 3.70 10.97
C PHE A 253 -13.32 4.02 12.02
N LEU A 254 -13.53 5.31 12.34
CA LEU A 254 -14.52 5.76 13.33
C LEU A 254 -15.94 5.31 12.96
N LEU A 255 -16.35 5.48 11.69
CA LEU A 255 -17.67 5.07 11.20
C LEU A 255 -17.92 3.57 11.33
N ASN A 256 -16.90 2.75 11.00
CA ASN A 256 -17.00 1.30 11.15
C ASN A 256 -17.13 0.89 12.63
N ARG A 257 -16.34 1.51 13.52
CA ARG A 257 -16.41 1.22 14.96
C ARG A 257 -17.73 1.61 15.60
N GLN A 258 -18.29 2.76 15.23
CA GLN A 258 -19.60 3.17 15.73
C GLN A 258 -20.71 2.19 15.32
N SER A 259 -20.65 1.68 14.09
CA SER A 259 -21.60 0.69 13.59
C SER A 259 -21.56 -0.62 14.39
N GLU A 260 -20.37 -1.07 14.80
CA GLU A 260 -20.20 -2.26 15.65
C GLU A 260 -20.72 -2.06 17.07
N LEU A 261 -20.39 -0.92 17.69
CA LEU A 261 -20.90 -0.59 19.02
C LEU A 261 -22.43 -0.50 19.02
N ALA A 262 -23.04 0.01 17.95
CA ALA A 262 -24.49 0.03 17.80
C ALA A 262 -25.10 -1.36 17.57
N ALA A 263 -24.36 -2.29 16.93
CA ALA A 263 -24.80 -3.66 16.70
C ALA A 263 -24.68 -4.54 17.96
N ASN A 264 -23.64 -4.37 18.77
CA ASN A 264 -23.40 -5.14 19.99
C ASN A 264 -24.28 -4.72 21.19
N ASN A 265 -24.94 -3.57 21.09
CA ASN A 265 -25.89 -3.06 22.09
C ASN A 265 -27.36 -3.35 21.73
N LYS A 266 -27.62 -4.18 20.73
CA LYS A 266 -28.94 -4.71 20.36
C LYS A 266 -29.04 -6.18 20.70
#